data_AF-A0A7R9V8G7-F1
#
_entry.id   AF-A0A7R9V8G7-F1
#
_cell.length_a   1.000
_cell.length_b   1.000
_cell.length_c   1.000
_cell.angle_alpha   90.00
_cell.angle_beta   90.00
_cell.angle_gamma   90.00
#
_symmetry.space_group_name_H-M   'P 1'
#
loop_
_entity.id
_entity.type
_entity.pdbx_description
1 polymer ?
#
loop_
_entity_poly.entity_id
_entity_poly.type
_entity_poly.pdbx_seq_one_letter_code
_entity_poly.pdbx_strand_id
1 'polypeptide(L)'
;YGVIITWGLEIQEEHDLVARVCKTAEDEPYTPEDVEIDEFEFNASVDELPHIRNDIITINRRQASDHQLRLAISHALAQGVKLSVYEERVLKLVEETRDLPIQLARSGRVRIGIRSVSRLIGKVFLQSSNVNLLSNVLGTPDFFWTAPDSLGALYERACEYME
;
A
#
# COMPACT_ATOMS: atom_id res chain seq x y z
N TYR A 1 -0.31 3.84 -8.89
CA TYR A 1 -0.31 3.73 -7.42
C TYR A 1 0.74 4.58 -6.72
N GLY A 2 1.74 5.12 -7.44
CA GLY A 2 2.85 5.84 -6.79
C GLY A 2 3.65 4.90 -5.89
N VAL A 3 3.86 3.67 -6.36
CA VAL A 3 4.59 2.61 -5.65
C VAL A 3 5.61 2.04 -6.63
N ILE A 4 6.82 1.80 -6.14
CA ILE A 4 7.92 1.19 -6.89
C ILE A 4 8.23 -0.14 -6.20
N ILE A 5 8.32 -1.21 -6.98
CA ILE A 5 8.72 -2.52 -6.48
C ILE A 5 9.97 -2.96 -7.22
N THR A 6 10.98 -3.32 -6.45
CA THR A 6 12.26 -3.84 -6.91
C THR A 6 12.37 -5.31 -6.55
N TRP A 7 13.14 -6.07 -7.32
CA TRP A 7 13.38 -7.49 -7.06
C TRP A 7 14.86 -7.76 -7.18
N GLY A 8 15.51 -8.16 -6.08
CA GLY A 8 16.89 -8.63 -6.06
C GLY A 8 17.92 -7.61 -6.55
N LEU A 9 17.65 -6.32 -6.35
CA LEU A 9 18.65 -5.26 -6.55
C LEU A 9 19.52 -5.14 -5.30
N GLU A 10 20.77 -4.72 -5.48
CA GLU A 10 21.55 -4.22 -4.35
C GLU A 10 20.98 -2.88 -3.85
N ILE A 11 21.16 -2.57 -2.57
CA ILE A 11 20.63 -1.35 -1.92
C ILE A 11 20.99 -0.08 -2.72
N GLN A 12 22.22 -0.01 -3.25
CA GLN A 12 22.65 1.15 -4.03
C GLN A 12 21.92 1.23 -5.38
N GLU A 13 21.73 0.10 -6.05
CA GLU A 13 21.03 0.03 -7.33
C GLU A 13 19.55 0.41 -7.18
N GLU A 14 18.93 -0.02 -6.09
CA GLU A 14 17.57 0.34 -5.71
C GLU A 14 17.43 1.84 -5.48
N HIS A 15 18.27 2.44 -4.64
CA HIS A 15 18.24 3.89 -4.39
C HIS A 15 18.43 4.68 -5.69
N ASP A 16 19.38 4.28 -6.53
CA ASP A 16 19.63 4.94 -7.80
C ASP A 16 18.45 4.80 -8.77
N LEU A 17 17.78 3.63 -8.79
CA LEU A 17 16.58 3.40 -9.60
C LEU A 17 15.42 4.27 -9.14
N VAL A 18 15.10 4.24 -7.85
CA VAL A 18 14.03 5.04 -7.25
C VAL A 18 14.27 6.52 -7.54
N ALA A 19 15.46 7.04 -7.27
CA ALA A 19 15.79 8.45 -7.53
C ALA A 19 15.62 8.84 -9.00
N ARG A 20 16.00 7.96 -9.94
CA ARG A 20 15.81 8.22 -11.38
C ARG A 20 14.34 8.25 -11.78
N VAL A 21 13.54 7.30 -11.31
CA VAL A 21 12.11 7.21 -11.65
C VAL A 21 11.38 8.42 -11.05
N CYS A 22 11.57 8.65 -9.75
CA CYS A 22 10.95 9.73 -8.99
C CYS A 22 11.17 11.10 -9.63
N LYS A 23 12.40 11.40 -10.07
CA LYS A 23 12.75 12.67 -10.75
C LYS A 23 11.84 13.03 -11.94
N THR A 24 11.27 12.03 -12.61
CA THR A 24 10.48 12.23 -13.83
C THR A 24 8.99 11.95 -13.67
N ALA A 25 8.61 11.19 -12.64
CA ALA A 25 7.27 10.65 -12.49
C ALA A 25 6.54 11.15 -11.24
N GLU A 26 7.22 11.84 -10.32
CA GLU A 26 6.59 12.38 -9.11
C GLU A 26 5.72 13.60 -9.43
N ASP A 27 4.50 13.54 -8.91
CA ASP A 27 3.60 14.68 -8.73
C ASP A 27 3.18 14.67 -7.26
N GLU A 28 3.34 15.80 -6.57
CA GLU A 28 3.14 15.93 -5.12
C GLU A 28 3.87 14.84 -4.28
N PRO A 29 5.22 14.87 -4.22
CA PRO A 29 5.99 13.85 -3.51
C PRO A 29 5.67 13.82 -2.02
N TYR A 30 5.74 12.61 -1.44
CA TYR A 30 5.56 12.42 0.00
C TYR A 30 6.74 12.99 0.79
N THR A 31 6.46 13.43 2.00
CA THR A 31 7.53 13.74 2.95
C THR A 31 8.22 12.43 3.34
N PRO A 32 9.50 12.45 3.77
CA PRO A 32 10.19 11.23 4.18
C PRO A 32 9.48 10.45 5.30
N GLU A 33 8.66 11.14 6.10
CA GLU A 33 7.88 10.56 7.21
C GLU A 33 6.55 9.93 6.75
N ASP A 34 6.14 10.16 5.50
CA ASP A 34 4.93 9.61 4.89
C ASP A 34 5.24 8.56 3.80
N VAL A 35 6.52 8.22 3.61
CA VAL A 35 6.97 7.16 2.71
C VAL A 35 6.98 5.84 3.49
N GLU A 36 6.18 4.88 3.01
CA GLU A 36 6.16 3.51 3.53
C GLU A 36 7.07 2.61 2.68
N ILE A 37 7.82 1.74 3.36
CA ILE A 37 8.76 0.79 2.74
C ILE A 37 8.55 -0.57 3.39
N ASP A 38 8.21 -1.57 2.57
CA ASP A 38 8.16 -2.97 2.99
C ASP A 38 9.31 -3.75 2.33
N GLU A 39 9.96 -4.59 3.11
CA GLU A 39 11.08 -5.42 2.66
C GLU A 39 10.73 -6.90 2.82
N PHE A 40 10.95 -7.67 1.75
CA PHE A 40 10.69 -9.10 1.72
C PHE A 40 11.96 -9.84 1.29
N GLU A 41 12.22 -10.97 1.94
CA GLU A 41 13.18 -11.93 1.41
C GLU A 41 12.53 -12.69 0.24
N PHE A 42 13.31 -13.07 -0.76
CA PHE A 42 12.81 -13.96 -1.80
C PHE A 42 13.79 -15.09 -2.08
N ASN A 43 13.25 -16.27 -2.35
CA ASN A 43 14.03 -17.44 -2.72
C ASN A 43 13.38 -18.21 -3.87
N ALA A 44 14.16 -19.12 -4.45
CA ALA A 44 13.69 -20.03 -5.49
C ALA A 44 13.71 -21.48 -4.99
N SER A 45 12.55 -22.12 -4.95
CA SER A 45 12.39 -23.53 -4.58
C SER A 45 12.14 -24.39 -5.81
N VAL A 46 12.60 -25.64 -5.81
CA VAL A 46 12.35 -26.58 -6.94
C VAL A 46 11.03 -27.31 -6.76
N ASP A 47 10.65 -27.56 -5.51
CA ASP A 47 9.56 -28.48 -5.15
C ASP A 47 8.30 -27.75 -4.65
N GLU A 48 8.43 -26.50 -4.23
CA GLU A 48 7.32 -25.75 -3.66
C GLU A 48 6.59 -24.91 -4.71
N LEU A 49 5.27 -24.77 -4.51
CA LEU A 49 4.44 -23.83 -5.25
C LEU A 49 4.70 -22.39 -4.75
N PRO A 50 4.48 -21.37 -5.58
CA PRO A 50 4.67 -19.98 -5.19
C PRO A 50 3.80 -19.59 -3.99
N HIS A 51 4.41 -18.95 -2.99
CA HIS A 51 3.70 -18.50 -1.78
C HIS A 51 4.51 -17.44 -1.01
N ILE A 52 3.85 -16.77 -0.08
CA ILE A 52 4.45 -15.82 0.88
C ILE A 52 4.21 -16.36 2.28
N ARG A 53 5.28 -16.50 3.09
CA ARG A 53 5.22 -16.91 4.51
C ARG A 53 6.37 -16.30 5.28
N ASN A 54 6.10 -15.72 6.45
CA ASN A 54 7.12 -15.12 7.33
C ASN A 54 8.02 -14.14 6.56
N ASP A 55 7.42 -13.30 5.72
CA ASP A 55 8.08 -12.31 4.86
C ASP A 55 9.07 -12.89 3.83
N ILE A 56 8.98 -14.20 3.59
CA ILE A 56 9.73 -14.90 2.56
C ILE A 56 8.79 -15.21 1.39
N ILE A 57 9.12 -14.65 0.23
CA ILE A 57 8.50 -14.96 -1.05
C ILE A 57 9.23 -16.13 -1.69
N THR A 58 8.56 -17.29 -1.74
CA THR A 58 9.08 -18.48 -2.40
C THR A 58 8.52 -18.55 -3.81
N ILE A 59 9.39 -18.61 -4.82
CA ILE A 59 8.99 -18.80 -6.24
C ILE A 59 9.50 -20.15 -6.74
N ASN A 60 8.69 -20.88 -7.51
CA ASN A 60 9.17 -22.11 -8.13
C ASN A 60 10.24 -21.80 -9.19
N ARG A 61 11.39 -22.48 -9.13
CA ARG A 61 12.53 -22.26 -10.05
C ARG A 61 12.18 -22.51 -11.51
N ARG A 62 11.23 -23.40 -11.80
CA ARG A 62 10.74 -23.66 -13.17
C ARG A 62 9.91 -22.50 -13.72
N GLN A 63 9.34 -21.69 -12.83
CA GLN A 63 8.53 -20.51 -13.13
C GLN A 63 9.30 -19.21 -12.86
N ALA A 64 10.58 -19.26 -12.48
CA ALA A 64 11.34 -18.08 -12.11
C ALA A 64 11.55 -17.09 -13.27
N SER A 65 11.49 -17.57 -14.51
CA SER A 65 11.52 -16.75 -15.74
C SER A 65 10.15 -16.20 -16.14
N ASP A 66 9.08 -16.65 -15.50
CA ASP A 66 7.73 -16.15 -15.75
C ASP A 66 7.54 -14.81 -15.02
N HIS A 67 7.60 -13.73 -15.79
CA HIS A 67 7.44 -12.39 -15.26
C HIS A 67 6.01 -12.15 -14.74
N GLN A 68 5.00 -12.92 -15.20
CA GLN A 68 3.61 -12.74 -14.78
C GLN A 68 3.42 -13.12 -13.31
N LEU A 69 4.19 -14.10 -12.81
CA LEU A 69 4.19 -14.50 -11.42
C LEU A 69 4.73 -13.38 -10.52
N ARG A 70 5.89 -12.82 -10.86
CA ARG A 70 6.44 -11.66 -10.12
C ARG A 70 5.52 -10.45 -10.19
N LEU A 71 4.90 -10.22 -11.35
CA LEU A 71 3.94 -9.13 -11.53
C LEU A 71 2.72 -9.32 -10.62
N ALA A 72 2.20 -10.54 -10.51
CA ALA A 72 1.06 -10.83 -9.65
C ALA A 72 1.35 -10.54 -8.17
N ILE A 73 2.49 -11.02 -7.68
CA ILE A 73 2.95 -10.73 -6.32
C ILE A 73 3.20 -9.22 -6.14
N SER A 74 3.86 -8.58 -7.10
CA SER A 74 4.13 -7.14 -7.04
C SER A 74 2.84 -6.32 -6.96
N HIS A 75 1.78 -6.71 -7.67
CA HIS A 75 0.50 -6.01 -7.58
C HIS A 75 -0.10 -6.08 -6.17
N ALA A 76 -0.07 -7.26 -5.53
CA ALA A 76 -0.55 -7.43 -4.16
C ALA A 76 0.26 -6.59 -3.16
N LEU A 77 1.60 -6.66 -3.22
CA LEU A 77 2.48 -5.84 -2.38
C LEU A 77 2.25 -4.35 -2.60
N ALA A 78 2.08 -3.91 -3.85
CA ALA A 78 1.86 -2.50 -4.16
C ALA A 78 0.54 -1.98 -3.56
N GLN A 79 -0.50 -2.81 -3.53
CA GLN A 79 -1.76 -2.46 -2.88
C GLN A 79 -1.61 -2.43 -1.36
N GLY A 80 -0.91 -3.41 -0.76
CA GLY A 80 -0.63 -3.46 0.67
C GLY A 80 0.11 -2.21 1.16
N VAL A 81 1.28 -1.91 0.59
CA VAL A 81 2.06 -0.70 0.93
C VAL A 81 1.23 0.57 0.77
N LYS A 82 0.42 0.64 -0.29
CA LYS A 82 -0.43 1.82 -0.52
C LYS A 82 -1.52 1.95 0.53
N LEU A 83 -2.08 0.84 0.99
CA LEU A 83 -3.06 0.80 2.07
C LEU A 83 -2.43 1.30 3.37
N SER A 84 -1.22 0.85 3.72
CA SER A 84 -0.46 1.31 4.90
C SER A 84 -0.33 2.84 4.95
N VAL A 85 0.02 3.48 3.82
CA VAL A 85 0.09 4.96 3.72
C VAL A 85 -1.25 5.62 4.12
N TYR A 86 -2.38 5.05 3.72
CA TYR A 86 -3.69 5.62 4.03
C TYR A 86 -4.12 5.32 5.46
N GLU A 87 -3.83 4.13 5.97
CA GLU A 87 -4.08 3.76 7.36
C GLU A 87 -3.36 4.71 8.30
N GLU A 88 -2.08 4.99 8.06
CA GLU A 88 -1.29 5.93 8.86
C GLU A 88 -1.89 7.34 8.83
N ARG A 89 -2.35 7.81 7.65
CA ARG A 89 -3.04 9.12 7.54
C ARG A 89 -4.35 9.16 8.31
N VAL A 90 -5.11 8.08 8.29
CA VAL A 90 -6.36 7.96 9.06
C VAL A 90 -6.05 7.93 10.56
N LEU A 91 -5.04 7.18 10.99
CA LEU A 91 -4.59 7.11 12.38
C LEU A 91 -4.14 8.48 12.90
N LYS A 92 -3.26 9.18 12.17
CA LYS A 92 -2.85 10.57 12.49
C LYS A 92 -4.07 11.49 12.69
N LEU A 93 -5.09 11.38 11.83
CA LEU A 93 -6.32 12.17 11.96
C LEU A 93 -7.15 11.78 13.18
N VAL A 94 -7.27 10.48 13.48
CA VAL A 94 -7.96 10.00 14.69
C VAL A 94 -7.26 10.52 15.94
N GLU A 95 -5.93 10.48 15.98
CA GLU A 95 -5.14 11.01 17.10
C GLU A 95 -5.31 12.52 17.26
N GLU A 96 -5.20 13.30 16.17
CA GLU A 96 -5.44 14.75 16.17
C GLU A 96 -6.83 15.13 16.71
N THR A 97 -7.84 14.27 16.48
CA THR A 97 -9.25 14.57 16.76
C THR A 97 -9.83 13.87 17.98
N ARG A 98 -9.09 12.96 18.62
CA ARG A 98 -9.59 12.03 19.64
C ARG A 98 -10.38 12.70 20.77
N ASP A 99 -9.94 13.86 21.24
CA ASP A 99 -10.56 14.55 22.38
C ASP A 99 -11.83 15.32 22.00
N LEU A 100 -12.01 15.66 20.72
CA LEU A 100 -13.12 16.52 20.29
C LEU A 100 -14.49 15.83 20.46
N PRO A 101 -14.70 14.58 19.99
CA PRO A 101 -15.95 13.87 20.25
C PRO A 101 -16.23 13.69 21.75
N ILE A 102 -15.19 13.43 22.55
CA ILE A 102 -15.32 13.23 24.00
C ILE A 102 -15.77 14.52 24.69
N GLN A 103 -15.16 15.65 24.35
CA GLN A 103 -15.56 16.97 24.89
C GLN A 103 -16.99 17.33 24.47
N LEU A 104 -17.34 17.08 23.21
CA LEU A 104 -18.67 17.35 22.70
C LEU A 104 -19.74 16.51 23.41
N ALA A 105 -19.48 15.21 23.60
CA ALA A 105 -20.39 14.31 24.32
C ALA A 105 -20.55 14.69 25.79
N ARG A 106 -19.48 15.13 26.47
CA ARG A 106 -19.51 15.48 27.89
C ARG A 106 -20.07 16.87 28.19
N SER A 107 -19.80 17.85 27.33
CA SER A 107 -20.06 19.27 27.63
C SER A 107 -20.98 19.97 26.62
N GLY A 108 -21.35 19.31 25.52
CA GLY A 108 -22.13 19.90 24.43
C GLY A 108 -21.38 20.96 23.62
N ARG A 109 -20.09 21.18 23.90
CA ARG A 109 -19.25 22.20 23.26
C ARG A 109 -17.83 21.67 23.07
N VAL A 110 -17.11 22.24 22.11
CA VAL A 110 -15.69 21.98 21.87
C VAL A 110 -14.91 23.28 22.02
N ARG A 111 -13.72 23.22 22.62
CA ARG A 111 -12.87 24.40 22.88
C ARG A 111 -12.05 24.83 21.66
N ILE A 112 -12.60 24.71 20.46
CA ILE A 112 -11.98 25.15 19.21
C ILE A 112 -12.93 26.08 18.44
N GLY A 113 -12.36 27.03 17.70
CA GLY A 113 -13.14 27.97 16.90
C GLY A 113 -13.83 27.28 15.72
N ILE A 114 -14.95 27.85 15.27
CA ILE A 114 -15.73 27.33 14.13
C ILE A 114 -14.89 27.15 12.86
N ARG A 115 -13.92 28.04 12.61
CA ARG A 115 -12.99 27.93 11.47
C ARG A 115 -12.13 26.66 11.55
N SER A 116 -11.67 26.31 12.76
CA SER A 116 -10.88 25.08 12.97
C SER A 116 -11.76 23.86 12.75
N VAL A 117 -12.99 23.86 13.27
CA VAL A 117 -13.97 22.79 13.03
C VAL A 117 -14.20 22.59 11.52
N SER A 118 -14.43 23.66 10.76
CA SER A 118 -14.63 23.56 9.30
C SER A 118 -13.41 22.97 8.58
N ARG A 119 -12.18 23.32 9.00
CA ARG A 119 -10.95 22.74 8.44
C ARG A 119 -10.84 21.25 8.74
N LEU A 120 -11.16 20.85 9.98
CA LEU A 120 -11.19 19.45 10.40
C LEU A 120 -12.21 18.62 9.61
N ILE A 121 -13.41 19.16 9.41
CA ILE A 121 -14.42 18.54 8.53
C ILE A 121 -13.87 18.36 7.12
N GLY A 122 -13.23 19.38 6.56
CA GLY A 122 -12.57 19.29 5.24
C GLY A 122 -11.49 18.20 5.18
N LYS A 123 -10.61 18.13 6.20
CA LYS A 123 -9.60 17.07 6.30
C LYS A 123 -10.23 15.68 6.31
N VAL A 124 -11.26 15.46 7.13
CA VAL A 124 -11.99 14.17 7.20
C VAL A 124 -12.58 13.82 5.85
N PHE A 125 -13.26 14.77 5.18
CA PHE A 125 -13.84 14.54 3.86
C PHE A 125 -12.80 14.17 2.80
N LEU A 126 -11.65 14.83 2.79
CA LEU A 126 -10.55 14.49 1.87
C LEU A 126 -10.03 13.07 2.13
N GLN A 127 -9.81 12.70 3.40
CA GLN A 127 -9.34 11.35 3.72
C GLN A 127 -10.39 10.28 3.36
N SER A 128 -11.67 10.51 3.67
CA SER A 128 -12.75 9.60 3.24
C SER A 128 -12.83 9.47 1.72
N SER A 129 -12.64 10.57 0.97
CA SER A 129 -12.58 10.53 -0.49
C SER A 129 -11.41 9.70 -0.99
N ASN A 130 -10.22 9.86 -0.39
CA ASN A 130 -9.03 9.11 -0.77
C ASN A 130 -9.19 7.60 -0.52
N VAL A 131 -9.77 7.22 0.62
CA VAL A 131 -10.10 5.82 0.93
C VAL A 131 -11.15 5.27 -0.05
N ASN A 132 -12.18 6.05 -0.39
CA ASN A 132 -13.17 5.62 -1.38
C ASN A 132 -12.59 5.43 -2.78
N LEU A 133 -11.64 6.29 -3.20
CA LEU A 133 -10.91 6.10 -4.45
C LEU A 133 -10.07 4.82 -4.43
N LEU A 134 -9.50 4.47 -3.28
CA LEU A 134 -8.79 3.22 -3.08
C LEU A 134 -9.74 2.00 -3.20
N SER A 135 -10.98 2.08 -2.71
CA SER A 135 -11.94 0.97 -2.84
C SER A 135 -12.20 0.56 -4.30
N ASN A 136 -12.10 1.48 -5.26
CA ASN A 136 -12.17 1.14 -6.70
C ASN A 136 -10.87 0.54 -7.24
N VAL A 137 -9.75 0.76 -6.56
CA VAL A 137 -8.40 0.31 -6.90
C VAL A 137 -8.03 -1.03 -6.25
N LEU A 138 -8.65 -1.39 -5.12
CA LEU A 138 -8.47 -2.66 -4.40
C LEU A 138 -9.16 -3.85 -5.07
N GLY A 139 -9.93 -3.60 -6.14
CA GLY A 139 -10.44 -4.69 -6.96
C GLY A 139 -9.32 -5.48 -7.63
N THR A 140 -9.62 -6.72 -8.01
CA THR A 140 -8.69 -7.55 -8.78
C THR A 140 -8.30 -6.83 -10.09
N PRO A 141 -7.00 -6.57 -10.34
CA PRO A 141 -6.55 -5.89 -11.56
C PRO A 141 -7.05 -6.58 -12.83
N ASP A 142 -7.43 -5.79 -13.85
CA ASP A 142 -7.93 -6.28 -15.15
C ASP A 142 -6.99 -7.30 -15.82
N PHE A 143 -5.69 -7.21 -15.53
CA PHE A 143 -4.68 -8.19 -15.95
C PHE A 143 -5.12 -9.63 -15.66
N PHE A 144 -5.69 -9.88 -14.48
CA PHE A 144 -6.09 -11.22 -14.06
C PHE A 144 -7.34 -11.74 -14.77
N TRP A 145 -8.13 -10.88 -15.41
CA TRP A 145 -9.32 -11.33 -16.15
C TRP A 145 -8.97 -12.18 -17.38
N THR A 146 -7.74 -12.07 -17.87
CA THR A 146 -7.23 -12.86 -19.01
C THR A 146 -6.06 -13.77 -18.65
N ALA A 147 -5.54 -13.65 -17.42
CA ALA A 147 -4.44 -14.47 -16.94
C ALA A 147 -4.92 -15.87 -16.52
N PRO A 148 -4.04 -16.88 -16.46
CA PRO A 148 -4.35 -18.16 -15.86
C PRO A 148 -4.87 -18.03 -14.42
N ASP A 149 -5.90 -18.81 -14.06
CA ASP A 149 -6.52 -18.79 -12.72
C ASP A 149 -5.52 -18.96 -11.57
N SER A 150 -4.43 -19.72 -11.81
CA SER A 150 -3.36 -19.90 -10.82
C SER A 150 -2.66 -18.60 -10.42
N LEU A 151 -2.58 -17.61 -11.32
CA LEU A 151 -2.01 -16.31 -11.01
C LEU A 151 -2.98 -15.44 -10.19
N GLY A 152 -4.28 -15.51 -10.50
CA GLY A 152 -5.32 -14.86 -9.71
C GLY A 152 -5.32 -15.38 -8.27
N ALA A 153 -5.29 -16.71 -8.10
CA ALA A 153 -5.20 -17.34 -6.78
C ALA A 153 -3.91 -16.98 -6.02
N LEU A 154 -2.78 -16.83 -6.71
CA LEU A 154 -1.54 -16.38 -6.09
C LEU A 154 -1.64 -14.92 -5.62
N TYR A 155 -2.23 -14.05 -6.45
CA TYR A 155 -2.47 -12.67 -6.10
C TYR A 155 -3.40 -12.53 -4.90
N GLU A 156 -4.53 -13.24 -4.88
CA GLU A 156 -5.48 -13.22 -3.75
C GLU A 156 -4.79 -13.65 -2.45
N ARG A 157 -4.02 -14.74 -2.47
CA ARG A 157 -3.24 -15.20 -1.31
C ARG A 157 -2.17 -14.21 -0.85
N ALA A 158 -1.59 -13.44 -1.78
CA ALA A 158 -0.63 -12.41 -1.45
C ALA A 158 -1.33 -11.16 -0.87
N CYS A 159 -2.51 -10.79 -1.37
CA CYS A 159 -3.34 -9.75 -0.76
C CYS A 159 -3.76 -10.14 0.66
N GLU A 160 -4.24 -11.36 0.87
CA GLU A 160 -4.59 -11.88 2.19
C GLU A 160 -3.42 -11.90 3.19
N TYR A 161 -2.18 -11.97 2.69
CA TYR A 161 -0.98 -11.87 3.54
C TYR A 161 -0.69 -10.43 3.97
N MET A 162 -1.03 -9.46 3.11
CA MET A 162 -0.77 -8.04 3.34
C MET A 162 -1.84 -7.35 4.19
N GLU A 163 -3.02 -7.95 4.35
CA GLU A 163 -4.07 -7.52 5.29
C GLU A 163 -3.76 -7.94 6.74
#